data_AF-A0A952S0B6-F1
#
_entry.id   AF-A0A952S0B6-F1
#
_cell.length_a   1.000
_cell.length_b   1.000
_cell.length_c   1.000
_cell.angle_alpha   90.00
_cell.angle_beta   90.00
_cell.angle_gamma   90.00
#
_symmetry.space_group_name_H-M   'P 1'
#
loop_
_entity.id
_entity.type
_entity.pdbx_description
1 polymer ?
#
loop_
_entity_poly.entity_id
_entity_poly.type
_entity_poly.pdbx_seq_one_letter_code
_entity_poly.pdbx_strand_id
1 'polypeptide(L)' 'MRCFFDTVSFRVRLKDQTDGLDGRTGDVFTFRNGKVTEFRTFAEEKDALEYVGIK' A
#
# COMPACT_ATOMS: atom_id res chain seq x y z
N MET A 1 -9.76 16.40 4.76
CA MET A 1 -9.60 15.00 4.29
C MET A 1 -8.44 14.41 5.05
N ARG A 2 -8.60 13.24 5.67
CA ARG A 2 -7.50 12.59 6.42
C ARG A 2 -7.12 11.32 5.67
N CYS A 3 -5.84 11.21 5.30
CA CYS A 3 -5.30 10.01 4.71
C CYS A 3 -4.50 9.26 5.78
N PHE A 4 -4.60 7.94 5.77
CA PHE A 4 -3.74 7.06 6.55
C PHE A 4 -2.89 6.26 5.56
N PHE A 5 -1.58 6.26 5.81
CA PHE A 5 -0.60 5.52 5.03
C PHE A 5 -0.09 4.36 5.89
N ASP A 6 -0.08 3.18 5.29
CA ASP A 6 0.42 1.95 5.85
C ASP A 6 1.43 1.33 4.87
N THR A 7 2.39 0.58 5.40
CA THR A 7 3.36 -0.13 4.57
C THR A 7 3.35 -1.61 4.90
N VAL A 8 3.11 -2.42 3.88
CA VAL A 8 2.98 -3.87 4.01
C VAL A 8 4.20 -4.53 3.39
N SER A 9 4.89 -5.36 4.15
CA SER A 9 5.91 -6.27 3.62
C SER A 9 5.34 -7.67 3.50
N PHE A 10 5.56 -8.31 2.36
CA PHE A 10 5.07 -9.64 2.08
C PHE A 10 6.14 -10.52 1.44
N ARG A 11 5.98 -11.83 1.64
CA ARG A 11 6.70 -12.85 0.90
C ARG A 11 5.67 -13.75 0.23
N VAL A 12 5.71 -13.82 -1.09
CA VAL A 12 4.83 -14.68 -1.88
C VAL A 12 5.64 -15.76 -2.57
N ARG A 13 5.07 -16.95 -2.69
CA ARG A 13 5.63 -18.02 -3.51
C ARG A 13 4.66 -18.27 -4.65
N LEU A 14 5.10 -18.04 -5.88
CA LEU A 14 4.28 -18.30 -7.06
C LEU A 14 4.08 -19.81 -7.22
N LYS A 15 2.95 -20.18 -7.83
CA LYS A 15 2.70 -21.58 -8.18
C LYS A 15 3.85 -22.07 -9.07
N ASP A 16 4.38 -23.24 -8.75
CA ASP A 16 5.48 -23.89 -9.46
C ASP A 16 6.88 -23.22 -9.30
N GLN A 17 7.04 -22.28 -8.36
CA GLN A 17 8.35 -21.77 -7.95
C GLN A 17 8.75 -22.25 -6.56
N THR A 18 10.04 -22.54 -6.40
CA THR A 18 10.63 -22.95 -5.11
C THR A 18 11.00 -21.74 -4.26
N ASP A 19 11.53 -20.70 -4.90
CA ASP A 19 12.00 -19.49 -4.23
C ASP A 19 10.84 -18.54 -3.91
N GLY A 20 10.97 -17.86 -2.77
CA GLY A 20 10.03 -16.81 -2.36
C GLY A 20 10.42 -15.47 -2.98
N LEU A 21 9.41 -14.72 -3.40
CA LEU A 21 9.55 -13.32 -3.80
C LEU A 21 9.16 -12.45 -2.61
N ASP A 22 10.10 -11.62 -2.18
CA ASP A 22 9.84 -10.57 -1.21
C ASP A 22 9.34 -9.32 -1.95
N GLY A 23 8.37 -8.64 -1.34
CA GLY A 23 7.83 -7.40 -1.86
C GLY A 23 7.36 -6.49 -0.74
N ARG A 24 7.16 -5.23 -1.10
CA ARG A 24 6.62 -4.21 -0.21
C ARG A 24 5.59 -3.41 -0.99
N THR A 25 4.48 -3.06 -0.37
CA THR A 25 3.46 -2.17 -0.93
C THR A 25 3.16 -1.04 0.03
N GLY A 26 2.68 0.07 -0.52
CA GLY A 26 2.11 1.17 0.26
C GLY A 26 0.60 1.18 0.12
N ASP A 27 -0.13 1.14 1.22
CA ASP A 27 -1.58 1.24 1.22
C ASP A 27 -2.02 2.61 1.73
N VAL A 28 -3.03 3.18 1.07
CA VAL A 28 -3.61 4.47 1.43
C VAL A 28 -5.10 4.33 1.67
N PHE A 29 -5.55 4.80 2.82
CA PHE A 29 -6.94 4.89 3.21
C PHE A 29 -7.35 6.35 3.35
N THR A 30 -8.34 6.77 2.57
CA THR A 30 -8.92 8.12 2.66
C THR A 30 -10.16 8.09 3.53
N PHE A 31 -10.21 8.96 4.54
CA PHE A 31 -11.34 9.07 5.46
C PHE A 31 -12.12 10.37 5.29
N ARG A 32 -13.44 10.25 5.34
CA ARG A 32 -14.40 11.35 5.46
C ARG A 32 -15.42 11.02 6.54
N ASN A 33 -15.57 11.92 7.52
CA ASN A 33 -16.48 11.75 8.66
C ASN A 33 -16.28 10.40 9.39
N GLY A 34 -15.02 10.00 9.59
CA GLY A 34 -14.66 8.76 10.29
C GLY A 34 -14.88 7.46 9.50
N LYS A 35 -15.30 7.54 8.23
CA LYS A 35 -15.50 6.39 7.35
C LYS A 35 -14.48 6.38 6.22
N VAL A 36 -14.04 5.19 5.83
CA VAL A 36 -13.20 5.00 4.64
C VAL A 36 -14.04 5.30 3.40
N THR A 37 -13.55 6.19 2.55
CA THR A 37 -14.19 6.53 1.27
C THR A 37 -13.39 6.02 0.08
N GLU A 38 -12.11 5.74 0.26
CA GLU A 38 -11.23 5.16 -0.76
C GLU A 38 -10.16 4.30 -0.09
N PHE A 39 -9.84 3.19 -0.73
CA PHE A 39 -8.70 2.34 -0.44
C PHE A 39 -7.90 2.14 -1.72
N ARG A 40 -6.59 2.31 -1.65
CA ARG A 40 -5.68 2.14 -2.79
C ARG A 40 -4.35 1.55 -2.36
N THR A 41 -3.93 0.51 -3.06
CA THR A 41 -2.62 -0.15 -2.91
C THR A 41 -1.68 0.28 -4.02
N PHE A 42 -0.44 0.56 -3.66
CA PHE A 42 0.65 0.92 -4.57
C PHE A 42 1.78 -0.11 -4.46
N ALA A 43 2.35 -0.50 -5.60
CA ALA A 43 3.49 -1.41 -5.64
C ALA A 43 4.76 -0.78 -5.05
N GLU A 44 4.91 0.55 -5.19
CA GLU A 44 6.04 1.29 -4.65
C GLU A 44 5.56 2.23 -3.53
N GLU A 45 6.26 2.22 -2.40
CA GLU A 45 5.97 3.11 -1.26
C GLU A 45 6.02 4.59 -1.66
N LYS A 46 6.94 4.96 -2.55
CA LYS A 46 7.09 6.33 -3.03
C LYS A 46 5.82 6.85 -3.73
N ASP A 47 5.17 6.01 -4.51
CA ASP A 47 3.96 6.39 -5.25
C ASP A 47 2.79 6.63 -4.27
N ALA A 48 2.71 5.84 -3.20
CA ALA A 48 1.75 6.04 -2.13
C ALA A 48 1.99 7.36 -1.38
N LEU A 49 3.26 7.69 -1.10
CA LEU A 49 3.65 8.95 -0.43
C LEU A 49 3.33 10.16 -1.31
N GLU A 50 3.67 10.12 -2.60
CA GLU A 50 3.36 11.18 -3.55
C GLU A 50 1.84 11.39 -3.68
N TYR A 51 1.06 10.31 -3.70
CA TYR A 51 -0.40 10.37 -3.73
C TYR A 51 -1.01 11.07 -2.50
N VAL A 52 -0.43 10.89 -1.31
CA VAL A 52 -0.87 11.62 -0.09
C VAL A 52 -0.22 13.00 0.06
N GLY A 53 0.59 13.44 -0.92
CA GLY A 53 1.21 14.76 -0.95
C GLY A 53 2.48 14.88 -0.10
N ILE A 54 3.12 13.77 0.26
CA ILE A 54 4.39 13.73 0.98
C ILE A 54 5.51 13.50 -0.05
N LYS A 55 6.54 14.37 -0.05
CA LYS A 55 7.69 14.30 -0.96
C LYS A 55 8.93 13.76 -0.26
#